data_AF-A0A957N1L4-F1
#
_entry.id   AF-A0A957N1L4-F1
#
_cell.length_a   1.000
_cell.length_b   1.000
_cell.length_c   1.000
_cell.angle_alpha   90.00
_cell.angle_beta   90.00
_cell.angle_gamma   90.00
#
_symmetry.space_group_name_H-M   'P 1'
#
loop_
_entity.id
_entity.type
_entity.pdbx_description
1 polymer ?
#
loop_
_entity_poly.entity_id
_entity_poly.type
_entity_poly.pdbx_seq_one_letter_code
_entity_poly.pdbx_strand_id
1 'polypeptide(L)'
;MPASFTHLTLILAAGLLFHGMLWARNSRFLWSQRALILRVILIGQIWNIITEPIGAAWGAWYFDPNKVLGIWILPGVPIEDVLGNAIIVSAAACAVLVFGYSERRWI
;
A
#
# COMPACT_ATOMS: atom_id res chain seq x y z
N MET A 1 1.68 -0.82 22.64
CA MET A 1 0.71 -1.37 21.68
C MET A 1 0.75 -2.88 21.77
N PRO A 2 -0.39 -3.60 21.68
CA PRO A 2 -0.36 -5.06 21.60
C PRO A 2 0.45 -5.49 20.37
N ALA A 3 1.21 -6.58 20.48
CA ALA A 3 2.11 -7.05 19.43
C ALA A 3 1.39 -7.26 18.09
N SER A 4 0.14 -7.72 18.13
CA SER A 4 -0.75 -7.96 16.99
C SER A 4 -1.03 -6.73 16.12
N PHE A 5 -0.91 -5.52 16.66
CA PHE A 5 -1.14 -4.28 15.90
C PHE A 5 0.15 -3.66 15.36
N THR A 6 1.31 -4.17 15.74
CA THR A 6 2.60 -3.52 15.44
C THR A 6 2.81 -3.44 13.94
N HIS A 7 2.52 -4.52 13.20
CA HIS A 7 2.72 -4.56 11.76
C HIS A 7 1.79 -3.58 11.03
N LEU A 8 0.48 -3.65 11.31
CA LEU A 8 -0.49 -2.73 10.74
C LEU A 8 -0.19 -1.26 11.08
N THR A 9 0.21 -0.99 12.32
CA THR A 9 0.54 0.38 12.77
C THR A 9 1.72 0.94 11.97
N LEU A 10 2.77 0.15 11.76
CA LEU A 10 3.93 0.59 10.98
C LEU A 10 3.55 0.87 9.52
N ILE A 11 2.74 0.01 8.92
CA ILE A 11 2.23 0.20 7.55
C ILE A 11 1.41 1.48 7.45
N LEU A 12 0.48 1.71 8.39
CA LEU A 12 -0.35 2.92 8.39
C LEU A 12 0.46 4.18 8.64
N ALA A 13 1.42 4.15 9.58
CA ALA A 13 2.28 5.28 9.89
C ALA A 13 3.16 5.65 8.68
N ALA A 14 3.81 4.67 8.06
CA ALA A 14 4.60 4.89 6.84
C ALA A 14 3.71 5.40 5.70
N GLY A 15 2.55 4.77 5.49
CA GLY A 15 1.58 5.19 4.49
C GLY A 15 1.14 6.64 4.67
N LEU A 16 0.80 7.04 5.89
CA LEU A 16 0.39 8.40 6.22
C LEU A 16 1.52 9.41 5.95
N LEU A 17 2.76 9.10 6.33
CA LEU A 17 3.90 9.98 6.09
C LEU A 17 4.16 10.18 4.60
N PHE A 18 4.25 9.10 3.83
CA PHE A 18 4.50 9.18 2.38
C PHE A 18 3.38 9.89 1.63
N HIS A 19 2.13 9.53 1.90
CA HIS A 19 1.00 10.22 1.29
C HIS A 19 0.95 11.68 1.75
N GLY A 20 1.19 11.96 3.02
CA GLY A 20 1.27 13.33 3.55
C GLY A 20 2.25 14.19 2.77
N MET A 21 3.47 13.70 2.55
CA MET A 21 4.50 14.40 1.76
C MET A 21 4.08 14.63 0.30
N LEU A 22 3.54 13.59 -0.36
CA LEU A 22 3.14 13.66 -1.77
C LEU A 22 1.93 14.59 -1.98
N TRP A 23 0.96 14.53 -1.07
CA TRP A 23 -0.25 15.35 -1.11
C TRP A 23 0.02 16.80 -0.68
N ALA A 24 0.94 17.03 0.26
CA ALA A 24 1.40 18.38 0.59
C ALA A 24 2.02 19.07 -0.63
N ARG A 25 2.73 18.32 -1.48
CA ARG A 25 3.38 18.87 -2.67
C ARG A 25 2.39 19.30 -3.76
N ASN A 26 1.39 18.48 -4.08
CA ASN A 26 0.42 18.83 -5.14
C ASN A 26 -0.94 18.10 -5.02
N SER A 27 -1.66 18.31 -3.92
CA SER A 27 -2.97 17.68 -3.65
C SER A 27 -4.01 17.90 -4.74
N ARG A 28 -4.10 19.10 -5.32
CA ARG A 28 -5.08 19.41 -6.38
C ARG A 28 -4.85 18.56 -7.63
N PHE A 29 -3.59 18.38 -8.03
CA PHE A 29 -3.23 17.53 -9.15
C PHE A 29 -3.50 16.05 -8.84
N LEU A 30 -3.08 15.56 -7.67
CA LEU A 30 -3.37 14.18 -7.27
C LEU A 30 -4.88 13.89 -7.22
N TRP A 31 -5.68 14.85 -6.73
CA TRP A 31 -7.13 14.73 -6.69
C TRP A 31 -7.77 14.67 -8.08
N SER A 32 -7.22 15.42 -9.06
CA SER A 32 -7.68 15.32 -10.45
C SER A 32 -7.35 13.96 -11.08
N GLN A 33 -6.27 13.32 -10.62
CA GLN A 33 -5.82 12.00 -11.06
C GLN A 33 -6.35 10.83 -10.21
N ARG A 34 -7.26 11.07 -9.26
CA ARG A 34 -7.77 10.04 -8.33
C ARG A 34 -8.29 8.77 -9.02
N ALA A 35 -8.94 8.91 -10.18
CA ALA A 35 -9.43 7.76 -10.94
C ALA A 35 -8.29 6.88 -11.48
N LEU A 36 -7.19 7.49 -11.91
CA LEU A 36 -6.00 6.76 -12.36
C LEU A 36 -5.32 6.07 -11.17
N ILE A 37 -5.18 6.78 -10.04
CA ILE A 37 -4.61 6.22 -8.82
C ILE A 37 -5.43 4.99 -8.36
N LEU A 38 -6.76 5.10 -8.33
CA LEU A 38 -7.65 3.99 -7.97
C LEU A 38 -7.54 2.80 -8.94
N ARG A 39 -7.37 3.04 -10.24
CA ARG A 39 -7.13 1.97 -11.22
C ARG A 39 -5.81 1.26 -10.98
N VAL A 40 -4.75 2.01 -10.67
CA VAL A 40 -3.43 1.44 -10.36
C VAL A 40 -3.50 0.61 -9.08
N ILE A 41 -4.17 1.10 -8.03
CA ILE A 41 -4.46 0.33 -6.82
C ILE A 41 -5.18 -0.97 -7.17
N LEU A 42 -6.28 -0.89 -7.93
CA LEU A 42 -7.06 -2.07 -8.31
C LEU A 42 -6.21 -3.12 -9.05
N ILE A 43 -5.40 -2.70 -10.03
CA ILE A 43 -4.51 -3.61 -10.76
C ILE A 43 -3.48 -4.23 -9.82
N GLY A 44 -2.87 -3.44 -8.93
CA GLY A 44 -1.92 -3.93 -7.94
C GLY A 44 -2.54 -4.90 -6.94
N GLN A 45 -3.81 -4.72 -6.59
CA GLN A 45 -4.56 -5.62 -5.72
C GLN A 45 -4.90 -6.94 -6.42
N ILE A 46 -5.32 -6.89 -7.68
CA ILE A 46 -5.53 -8.11 -8.49
C ILE A 46 -4.22 -8.89 -8.60
N TRP A 47 -3.10 -8.21 -8.85
CA TRP A 47 -1.78 -8.84 -8.90
C TRP A 47 -1.42 -9.50 -7.56
N ASN A 48 -1.57 -8.79 -6.43
CA ASN A 48 -1.29 -9.32 -5.10
C ASN A 48 -2.14 -10.55 -4.77
N ILE A 49 -3.44 -10.55 -5.08
CA ILE A 49 -4.32 -11.72 -4.91
C ILE A 49 -3.81 -12.96 -5.67
N ILE A 50 -3.18 -12.75 -6.84
CA ILE A 50 -2.61 -13.84 -7.64
C ILE A 50 -1.25 -14.28 -7.10
N THR A 51 -0.37 -13.35 -6.74
CA THR A 51 1.03 -13.65 -6.42
C THR A 51 1.29 -14.02 -4.96
N GLU A 52 0.54 -13.45 -4.02
CA GLU A 52 0.76 -13.71 -2.59
C GLU A 52 0.56 -15.18 -2.21
N PRO A 53 -0.50 -15.89 -2.67
CA PRO A 53 -0.64 -17.32 -2.39
C PRO A 53 0.50 -18.16 -2.96
N ILE A 54 1.02 -17.78 -4.14
CA ILE A 54 2.15 -18.48 -4.78
C ILE A 54 3.41 -18.29 -3.93
N GLY A 55 3.68 -17.06 -3.50
CA GLY A 55 4.82 -16.77 -2.62
C GLY A 55 4.71 -17.44 -1.26
N ALA A 56 3.52 -17.48 -0.67
CA ALA A 56 3.25 -18.20 0.57
C ALA A 56 3.48 -19.71 0.40
N ALA A 57 3.01 -20.31 -0.69
CA ALA A 57 3.24 -21.72 -1.01
C ALA A 57 4.71 -22.06 -1.23
N TRP A 58 5.50 -21.11 -1.73
CA TRP A 58 6.96 -21.24 -1.88
C TRP A 58 7.73 -20.92 -0.59
N GLY A 59 7.05 -20.53 0.49
CA GLY A 59 7.68 -20.13 1.74
C GLY A 59 8.46 -18.81 1.65
N ALA A 60 8.20 -17.99 0.63
CA ALA A 60 8.83 -16.68 0.45
C ALA A 60 8.39 -15.67 1.53
N TRP A 61 7.19 -15.86 2.06
CA TRP A 61 6.58 -14.98 3.06
C TRP A 61 6.22 -15.77 4.30
N TYR A 62 6.54 -15.21 5.47
CA TYR A 62 6.14 -15.75 6.76
C TYR A 62 5.50 -14.65 7.60
N PHE A 63 4.23 -14.84 7.94
CA PHE A 63 3.49 -13.94 8.82
C PHE A 63 3.30 -14.59 10.19
N ASP A 64 3.89 -13.97 11.21
CA ASP A 64 3.72 -14.38 12.60
C ASP A 64 2.26 -14.11 13.04
N PRO A 65 1.46 -15.14 13.38
CA PRO A 65 0.06 -14.96 13.76
C PRO A 65 -0.13 -14.05 14.98
N ASN A 66 0.89 -13.85 15.80
CA ASN A 66 0.84 -12.98 16.98
C ASN A 66 1.04 -11.49 16.66
N LYS A 67 1.41 -11.17 15.41
CA LYS A 67 1.74 -9.81 14.95
C LYS A 67 0.78 -9.26 13.90
N VAL A 68 -0.28 -10.01 13.62
CA VAL A 68 -1.37 -9.65 12.70
C VAL A 68 -2.72 -9.69 13.43
N LEU A 69 -3.73 -9.10 12.82
CA LEU A 69 -5.11 -8.98 13.28
C LEU A 69 -5.86 -10.33 13.31
N GLY A 70 -5.31 -11.35 12.68
CA GLY A 70 -5.91 -12.68 12.57
C GLY A 70 -7.00 -12.80 11.50
N ILE A 71 -7.16 -11.79 10.64
CA ILE A 71 -8.04 -11.83 9.47
C ILE A 71 -7.21 -12.25 8.26
N TRP A 72 -7.56 -13.38 7.65
CA TRP A 72 -6.83 -13.97 6.52
C TRP A 72 -7.72 -13.94 5.28
N ILE A 73 -7.25 -13.25 4.24
CA ILE A 73 -8.01 -13.05 2.99
C ILE A 73 -7.80 -14.24 2.05
N LEU A 74 -6.59 -14.82 2.07
CA LEU A 74 -6.21 -16.04 1.37
C LEU A 74 -5.32 -16.89 2.29
N PRO A 75 -5.11 -18.19 1.99
CA PRO A 75 -4.19 -19.02 2.77
C PRO A 75 -2.79 -18.39 2.83
N GLY A 76 -2.34 -18.05 4.04
CA GLY A 76 -1.04 -17.42 4.28
C GLY A 76 -0.98 -15.92 4.00
N VAL A 77 -2.11 -15.26 3.66
CA VAL A 77 -2.15 -13.82 3.32
C VAL A 77 -3.07 -13.07 4.30
N PRO A 78 -2.50 -12.34 5.28
CA PRO A 78 -3.29 -11.57 6.23
C PRO A 78 -3.85 -10.30 5.57
N ILE A 79 -4.92 -9.73 6.13
CA ILE A 79 -5.54 -8.49 5.61
C ILE A 79 -4.55 -7.32 5.55
N GLU A 80 -3.58 -7.29 6.47
CA GLU A 80 -2.54 -6.27 6.51
C GLU A 80 -1.68 -6.24 5.26
N ASP A 81 -1.44 -7.38 4.63
CA ASP A 81 -0.65 -7.45 3.40
C ASP A 81 -1.41 -6.79 2.24
N VAL A 82 -2.70 -7.11 2.13
CA VAL A 82 -3.62 -6.51 1.15
C VAL A 82 -3.67 -4.98 1.31
N LEU A 83 -3.83 -4.51 2.56
CA LEU A 83 -3.82 -3.09 2.91
C LEU A 83 -2.46 -2.43 2.66
N GLY A 84 -1.37 -3.11 3.01
CA GLY A 84 0.00 -2.68 2.78
C GLY A 84 0.29 -2.49 1.30
N ASN A 85 -0.07 -3.47 0.48
CA ASN A 85 0.04 -3.38 -0.96
C ASN A 85 -0.79 -2.21 -1.52
N ALA A 86 -2.01 -1.97 -1.01
CA ALA A 86 -2.83 -0.84 -1.45
C ALA A 86 -2.14 0.50 -1.17
N ILE A 87 -1.54 0.64 0.01
CA ILE A 87 -0.77 1.81 0.41
C ILE A 87 0.47 1.97 -0.47
N ILE A 88 1.24 0.91 -0.70
CA ILE A 88 2.47 0.94 -1.50
C ILE A 88 2.17 1.33 -2.94
N VAL A 89 1.20 0.66 -3.56
CA VAL A 89 0.81 0.91 -4.96
C VAL A 89 0.23 2.32 -5.13
N SER A 90 -0.57 2.79 -4.16
CA SER A 90 -1.08 4.16 -4.16
C SER A 90 0.04 5.20 -4.03
N ALA A 91 0.97 4.99 -3.08
CA ALA A 91 2.10 5.89 -2.87
C ALA A 91 3.02 5.94 -4.10
N ALA A 92 3.29 4.80 -4.72
CA ALA A 92 4.06 4.71 -5.96
C ALA A 92 3.38 5.46 -7.11
N ALA A 93 2.07 5.26 -7.30
CA ALA A 93 1.30 5.99 -8.31
C ALA A 93 1.34 7.51 -8.06
N CYS A 94 1.13 7.93 -6.81
CA CYS A 94 1.21 9.33 -6.41
C CYS A 94 2.61 9.92 -6.67
N ALA A 95 3.68 9.19 -6.34
CA ALA A 95 5.05 9.61 -6.59
C ALA A 95 5.34 9.77 -8.09
N VAL A 96 4.99 8.77 -8.91
CA VAL A 96 5.16 8.85 -10.37
C VAL A 96 4.42 10.05 -10.94
N LEU A 97 3.18 10.27 -10.53
CA LEU A 97 2.38 11.42 -10.95
C LEU A 97 3.03 12.74 -10.52
N VAL A 98 3.38 12.89 -9.24
CA VAL A 98 3.90 14.14 -8.69
C VAL A 98 5.29 14.49 -9.25
N PHE A 99 6.19 13.52 -9.34
CA PHE A 99 7.56 13.77 -9.80
C PHE A 99 7.72 13.69 -11.32
N GLY A 100 6.90 12.88 -12.01
CA GLY A 100 7.01 12.65 -13.45
C GLY A 100 6.08 13.50 -14.32
N TYR A 101 4.90 13.87 -13.82
CA TYR A 101 3.83 14.45 -14.65
C TYR A 101 3.25 15.76 -14.11
N SER A 102 3.46 16.09 -12.84
CA SER A 102 3.01 17.37 -12.28
C SER A 102 3.99 18.48 -12.63
N GLU A 103 3.50 19.73 -12.67
CA GLU A 103 4.36 20.90 -12.81
C GLU A 103 5.49 20.85 -11.78
N ARG A 104 6.71 21.22 -12.18
CA ARG A 104 7.85 21.26 -11.27
C ARG A 104 7.56 22.23 -10.13
N ARG A 105 7.21 21.68 -8.98
CA ARG A 105 7.10 22.39 -7.71
C ARG A 105 8.25 21.93 -6.84
N TRP A 106 9.21 22.83 -6.65
CA TRP A 106 10.08 22.79 -5.48
C TRP A 106 9.13 22.94 -4.29
N ILE A 107 9.30 22.12 -3.26
CA ILE A 107 8.50 22.25 -2.04
C ILE A 107 8.54 23.71 -1.57
#